data_AF-A0A4W3JPK3-F1
#
_entry.id   AF-A0A4W3JPK3-F1
#
_cell.length_a   1.000
_cell.length_b   1.000
_cell.length_c   1.000
_cell.angle_alpha   90.00
_cell.angle_beta   90.00
_cell.angle_gamma   90.00
#
_symmetry.space_group_name_H-M   'P 1'
#
loop_
_entity.id
_entity.type
_entity.pdbx_description
1 polymer ?
#
loop_
_entity_poly.entity_id
_entity_poly.type
_entity_poly.pdbx_seq_one_letter_code
_entity_poly.pdbx_strand_id
1 'polypeptide(L)'
;MGQLLESITSDKSALRDLENKSLSLLQKAEGHILDDQVLIDTLQQSKVMSKEIQQRIEASEVNEKKITAARKKYLPMATRGAVLYFVVAELAQLDYMYQFSLDWFMKLFTESISEIYKPHLKKPLSELTQQQIAAKRGGFSSMSRYLAEPTTEKMMISFSFSEQLYKMITILT
;
A
#
# COMPACT_ATOMS: atom_id res chain seq x y z
N MET A 1 3.47 -5.66 6.25
CA MET A 1 3.53 -6.57 5.08
C MET A 1 4.62 -7.61 5.26
N GLY A 2 5.86 -7.21 5.56
CA GLY A 2 6.98 -8.15 5.80
C GLY A 2 6.66 -9.22 6.84
N GLN A 3 6.20 -8.82 8.02
CA GLN A 3 5.80 -9.76 9.09
C GLN A 3 4.69 -10.76 8.69
N LEU A 4 3.73 -10.34 7.85
CA LEU A 4 2.66 -11.24 7.39
C LEU A 4 3.18 -12.28 6.38
N LEU A 5 4.09 -11.86 5.50
CA LEU A 5 4.71 -12.77 4.54
C LEU A 5 5.57 -13.80 5.27
N GLU A 6 6.39 -13.32 6.21
CA GLU A 6 7.27 -14.15 7.04
C GLU A 6 6.46 -15.19 7.84
N SER A 7 5.36 -14.77 8.47
CA SER A 7 4.48 -15.69 9.20
C SER A 7 3.85 -16.73 8.28
N ILE A 8 3.36 -16.34 7.09
CA ILE A 8 2.78 -17.29 6.11
C ILE A 8 3.85 -18.29 5.65
N THR A 9 5.07 -17.84 5.37
CA THR A 9 6.16 -18.73 4.94
C THR A 9 6.56 -19.70 6.04
N SER A 10 6.63 -19.23 7.29
CA SER A 10 6.92 -20.07 8.45
C SER A 10 5.83 -21.10 8.70
N ASP A 11 4.55 -20.70 8.68
CA ASP A 11 3.41 -21.61 8.86
C ASP A 11 3.36 -22.65 7.73
N LYS A 12 3.61 -22.26 6.47
CA LYS A 12 3.69 -23.20 5.33
C LYS A 12 4.86 -24.18 5.45
N SER A 13 6.00 -23.76 6.01
CA SER A 13 7.12 -24.67 6.30
C SER A 13 6.74 -25.66 7.41
N ALA A 14 6.22 -25.15 8.54
CA ALA A 14 5.82 -25.97 9.67
C ALA A 14 4.78 -27.03 9.30
N LEU A 15 3.83 -26.69 8.42
CA LEU A 15 2.85 -27.64 7.90
C LEU A 15 3.51 -28.79 7.13
N ARG A 16 4.46 -28.47 6.23
CA ARG A 16 5.23 -29.48 5.48
C ARG A 16 6.08 -30.35 6.40
N ASP A 17 6.70 -29.76 7.41
CA ASP A 17 7.54 -30.49 8.37
C ASP A 17 6.70 -31.48 9.19
N LEU A 18 5.47 -31.09 9.58
CA LEU A 18 4.51 -32.00 10.23
C LEU A 18 4.06 -33.14 9.32
N GLU A 19 3.79 -32.86 8.04
CA GLU A 19 3.43 -33.88 7.06
C GLU A 19 4.58 -34.88 6.86
N ASN A 20 5.80 -34.38 6.68
CA ASN A 20 7.00 -35.22 6.52
C ASN A 20 7.27 -36.06 7.78
N LYS A 21 7.08 -35.49 8.96
CA LYS A 21 7.21 -36.21 10.24
C LYS A 21 6.17 -37.34 10.33
N SER A 22 4.93 -37.06 9.97
CA SER A 22 3.86 -38.07 9.95
C SER A 22 4.17 -39.20 8.97
N LEU A 23 4.64 -38.88 7.76
CA LEU A 23 5.05 -39.88 6.77
C LEU A 23 6.23 -40.73 7.26
N SER A 24 7.23 -40.12 7.88
CA SER A 24 8.37 -40.86 8.44
C SER A 24 7.95 -41.79 9.57
N LEU A 25 7.00 -41.38 10.41
CA LEU A 25 6.48 -42.22 11.50
C LEU A 25 5.71 -43.42 10.95
N LEU A 26 4.88 -43.22 9.92
CA LEU A 26 4.17 -44.31 9.24
C LEU A 26 5.12 -45.28 8.54
N GLN A 27 6.20 -44.80 7.93
CA GLN A 27 7.20 -45.66 7.28
C GLN A 27 8.01 -46.52 8.25
N LYS A 28 8.23 -46.04 9.48
CA LYS A 28 9.01 -46.74 10.52
C LYS A 28 8.17 -47.71 11.35
N ALA A 29 6.85 -47.67 11.23
CA ALA A 29 5.97 -48.57 11.94
C ALA A 29 6.12 -50.00 11.37
N GLU A 30 6.75 -50.89 12.15
CA GLU A 30 6.85 -52.31 11.85
C GLU A 30 5.89 -53.11 12.74
N GLY A 31 5.15 -54.08 12.18
CA GLY A 31 4.15 -54.87 12.91
C GLY A 31 2.72 -54.31 12.80
N HIS A 32 1.85 -54.61 13.78
CA HIS A 32 0.45 -54.19 13.77
C HIS A 32 0.34 -52.73 14.25
N ILE A 33 0.21 -51.81 13.31
CA ILE A 33 0.25 -50.34 13.52
C ILE A 33 -0.78 -49.85 14.56
N LEU A 34 -1.88 -50.58 14.73
CA LEU A 34 -2.95 -50.23 15.68
C LEU A 34 -2.58 -50.52 17.14
N ASP A 35 -1.49 -51.25 17.40
CA ASP A 35 -1.05 -51.59 18.76
C ASP A 35 -0.04 -50.56 19.29
N ASP A 36 0.50 -49.70 18.41
CA ASP A 36 1.42 -48.62 18.79
C ASP A 36 0.63 -47.37 19.22
N GLN A 37 0.28 -47.33 20.51
CA GLN A 37 -0.45 -46.22 21.12
C GLN A 37 0.32 -44.88 20.98
N VAL A 38 1.66 -44.92 21.01
CA VAL A 38 2.51 -43.72 20.90
C VAL A 38 2.44 -43.13 19.49
N LEU A 39 2.42 -43.99 18.47
CA LEU A 39 2.22 -43.58 17.08
C LEU A 39 0.84 -42.96 16.88
N ILE A 40 -0.21 -43.59 17.40
CA ILE A 40 -1.59 -43.09 17.31
C ILE A 40 -1.71 -41.71 17.95
N ASP A 41 -1.21 -41.54 19.17
CA ASP A 41 -1.26 -40.27 19.89
C ASP A 41 -0.49 -39.17 19.16
N THR A 42 0.69 -39.49 18.61
CA THR A 42 1.52 -38.55 17.85
C THR A 42 0.85 -38.12 16.54
N LEU A 43 0.22 -39.05 15.82
CA LEU A 43 -0.52 -38.75 14.58
C LEU A 43 -1.77 -37.92 14.88
N GLN A 44 -2.45 -38.17 16.00
CA GLN A 44 -3.60 -37.38 16.41
C GLN A 44 -3.20 -35.96 16.78
N GLN A 45 -2.10 -35.78 17.51
CA GLN A 45 -1.53 -34.46 17.79
C GLN A 45 -1.11 -33.73 16.51
N SER A 46 -0.42 -34.42 15.59
CA SER A 46 -0.03 -33.84 14.30
C SER A 46 -1.24 -33.39 13.49
N LYS A 47 -2.31 -34.19 13.46
CA LYS A 47 -3.56 -33.83 12.76
C LYS A 47 -4.21 -32.58 13.33
N VAL A 48 -4.26 -32.45 14.65
CA VAL A 48 -4.81 -31.25 15.31
C VAL A 48 -3.95 -30.02 14.97
N MET A 49 -2.63 -30.14 15.12
CA MET A 49 -1.70 -29.03 14.87
C MET A 49 -1.72 -28.60 13.39
N SER A 50 -1.71 -29.53 12.44
CA SER A 50 -1.83 -29.24 11.01
C SER A 50 -3.14 -28.51 10.69
N LYS A 51 -4.25 -28.91 11.31
CA LYS A 51 -5.54 -28.23 11.13
C LYS A 51 -5.51 -26.78 11.65
N GLU A 52 -4.89 -26.55 12.81
CA GLU A 52 -4.74 -25.20 13.36
C GLU A 52 -3.85 -24.32 12.48
N ILE A 53 -2.71 -24.84 12.00
CA ILE A 53 -1.82 -24.12 11.08
C ILE A 53 -2.56 -23.79 9.77
N GLN A 54 -3.30 -24.75 9.23
CA GLN A 54 -4.08 -24.56 8.00
C GLN A 54 -5.12 -23.44 8.16
N GLN A 55 -5.83 -23.39 9.29
CA GLN A 55 -6.78 -22.30 9.59
C GLN A 55 -6.08 -20.94 9.67
N ARG A 56 -4.87 -20.86 10.24
CA ARG A 56 -4.11 -19.60 10.29
C ARG A 56 -3.65 -19.15 8.91
N ILE A 57 -3.21 -20.08 8.06
CA ILE A 57 -2.83 -19.79 6.67
C ILE A 57 -4.04 -19.23 5.92
N GLU A 58 -5.21 -19.88 6.02
CA GLU A 58 -6.44 -19.42 5.37
C GLU A 58 -6.86 -18.02 5.83
N ALA A 59 -6.83 -17.76 7.14
CA ALA A 59 -7.13 -16.43 7.69
C ALA A 59 -6.14 -15.37 7.18
N SER A 60 -4.86 -15.72 7.08
CA SER A 60 -3.81 -14.83 6.57
C SER A 60 -3.98 -14.53 5.09
N GLU A 61 -4.35 -15.52 4.27
CA GLU A 61 -4.61 -15.34 2.83
C GLU A 61 -5.85 -14.46 2.58
N VAL A 62 -6.90 -14.58 3.41
CA VAL A 62 -8.05 -13.66 3.36
C VAL A 62 -7.62 -12.22 3.68
N ASN A 63 -6.77 -12.04 4.69
CA ASN A 63 -6.24 -10.72 5.03
C ASN A 63 -5.34 -10.16 3.92
N GLU A 64 -4.47 -10.98 3.33
CA GLU A 64 -3.62 -10.61 2.20
C GLU A 64 -4.45 -10.13 1.01
N LYS A 65 -5.56 -10.80 0.70
CA LYS A 65 -6.51 -10.37 -0.35
C LYS A 65 -7.08 -8.99 -0.04
N LYS A 66 -7.50 -8.73 1.21
CA LYS A 66 -8.01 -7.41 1.63
C LYS A 66 -6.94 -6.32 1.50
N ILE A 67 -5.72 -6.58 1.97
CA ILE A 67 -4.59 -5.65 1.87
C ILE A 67 -4.26 -5.37 0.40
N THR A 68 -4.21 -6.39 -0.43
CA THR A 68 -3.92 -6.27 -1.86
C THR A 68 -5.00 -5.47 -2.58
N ALA A 69 -6.28 -5.69 -2.24
CA ALA A 69 -7.39 -4.90 -2.78
C ALA A 69 -7.29 -3.43 -2.37
N ALA A 70 -6.96 -3.15 -1.10
CA ALA A 70 -6.72 -1.77 -0.65
C ALA A 70 -5.54 -1.14 -1.39
N ARG A 71 -4.41 -1.85 -1.55
CA ARG A 71 -3.23 -1.38 -2.28
C ARG A 71 -3.56 -1.02 -3.72
N LYS A 72 -4.32 -1.87 -4.43
CA LYS A 72 -4.74 -1.61 -5.82
C LYS A 72 -5.53 -0.30 -5.96
N LYS A 73 -6.33 0.08 -4.96
CA LYS A 73 -7.07 1.36 -4.96
C LYS A 73 -6.14 2.57 -4.89
N TYR A 74 -5.05 2.49 -4.13
CA TYR A 74 -4.09 3.60 -3.98
C TYR A 74 -2.99 3.60 -5.05
N LEU A 75 -2.77 2.49 -5.75
CA LEU A 75 -1.76 2.37 -6.81
C LEU A 75 -1.79 3.49 -7.86
N PRO A 76 -2.94 3.83 -8.50
CA PRO A 76 -2.95 4.90 -9.50
C PRO A 76 -2.58 6.27 -8.94
N MET A 77 -2.93 6.53 -7.67
CA MET A 77 -2.57 7.76 -6.98
C MET A 77 -1.07 7.81 -6.64
N ALA A 78 -0.50 6.68 -6.21
CA ALA A 78 0.93 6.56 -5.97
C ALA A 78 1.74 6.74 -7.27
N THR A 79 1.28 6.19 -8.39
CA THR A 79 1.92 6.38 -9.70
C THR A 79 1.92 7.86 -10.10
N ARG A 80 0.78 8.56 -9.94
CA ARG A 80 0.70 10.00 -10.24
C ARG A 80 1.60 10.83 -9.34
N GLY A 81 1.66 10.51 -8.04
CA GLY A 81 2.59 11.15 -7.10
C GLY A 81 4.05 10.94 -7.49
N ALA A 82 4.42 9.74 -7.94
CA ALA A 82 5.77 9.44 -8.42
C ALA A 82 6.13 10.25 -9.67
N VAL A 83 5.25 10.29 -10.68
CA VAL A 83 5.45 11.12 -11.88
C VAL A 83 5.63 12.59 -11.51
N LEU A 84 4.78 13.11 -10.62
CA LEU A 84 4.86 14.49 -10.17
C LEU A 84 6.19 14.79 -9.46
N TYR A 85 6.69 13.88 -8.62
CA TYR A 85 7.99 14.04 -7.98
C TYR A 85 9.13 14.11 -9.01
N PHE A 86 9.13 13.22 -10.01
CA PHE A 86 10.17 13.24 -11.04
C PHE A 86 10.16 14.54 -11.84
N VAL A 87 8.98 15.08 -12.15
CA VAL A 87 8.85 16.37 -12.82
C VAL A 87 9.42 17.51 -11.95
N VAL A 88 9.13 17.50 -10.65
CA VAL A 88 9.70 18.49 -9.71
C VAL A 88 11.22 18.32 -9.58
N ALA A 89 11.73 17.09 -9.58
CA ALA A 89 13.16 16.82 -9.52
C ALA A 89 13.90 17.27 -10.79
N GLU A 90 13.26 17.17 -11.96
CA GLU A 90 13.79 17.64 -13.23
C GLU A 90 13.93 19.18 -13.29
N LEU A 91 13.13 19.93 -12.51
CA LEU A 91 13.28 21.39 -12.44
C LEU A 91 14.66 21.83 -11.93
N ALA A 92 15.33 21.00 -11.13
CA ALA A 92 16.69 21.26 -10.65
C ALA A 92 17.72 21.30 -11.80
N GLN A 93 17.39 20.78 -12.99
CA GLN A 93 18.24 20.88 -14.18
C GLN A 93 18.19 22.27 -14.82
N LEU A 94 17.15 23.06 -14.55
CA LEU A 94 17.01 24.41 -15.09
C LEU A 94 17.81 25.42 -14.28
N ASP A 95 17.73 25.35 -12.94
CA ASP A 95 18.49 26.20 -12.02
C ASP A 95 18.65 25.51 -10.66
N TYR A 96 19.77 25.77 -9.98
CA TYR A 96 20.06 25.25 -8.64
C TYR A 96 19.01 25.70 -7.59
N MET A 97 18.32 26.81 -7.84
CA MET A 97 17.24 27.32 -6.98
C MET A 97 15.98 26.43 -7.00
N TYR A 98 15.83 25.56 -7.99
CA TYR A 98 14.70 24.62 -8.11
C TYR A 98 14.97 23.24 -7.52
N GLN A 99 16.04 23.09 -6.73
CA GLN A 99 16.37 21.83 -6.08
C GLN A 99 15.54 21.62 -4.80
N PHE A 100 14.56 20.72 -4.87
CA PHE A 100 13.75 20.33 -3.72
C PHE A 100 14.14 18.94 -3.19
N SER A 101 14.02 18.73 -1.88
CA SER A 101 14.22 17.42 -1.27
C SER A 101 12.97 16.54 -1.39
N LEU A 102 13.15 15.23 -1.44
CA LEU A 102 12.05 14.26 -1.39
C LEU A 102 11.19 14.44 -0.13
N ASP A 103 11.82 14.72 1.02
CA ASP A 103 11.11 14.97 2.27
C ASP A 103 10.17 16.17 2.20
N TRP A 104 10.59 17.26 1.55
CA TRP A 104 9.73 18.42 1.32
C TRP A 104 8.54 18.05 0.43
N PHE A 105 8.79 17.34 -0.68
CA PHE A 105 7.73 16.89 -1.58
C PHE A 105 6.72 15.98 -0.86
N MET A 106 7.21 15.03 -0.05
CA MET A 106 6.37 14.08 0.68
C MET A 106 5.47 14.76 1.72
N LYS A 107 6.00 15.77 2.43
CA LYS A 107 5.21 16.59 3.36
C LYS A 107 4.09 17.32 2.62
N LEU A 108 4.44 18.02 1.55
CA LEU A 108 3.49 18.76 0.73
C LEU A 108 2.41 17.85 0.12
N PHE A 109 2.82 16.71 -0.43
CA PHE A 109 1.90 15.73 -0.99
C PHE A 109 0.92 15.19 0.06
N THR A 110 1.42 14.90 1.27
CA THR A 110 0.59 14.41 2.38
C THR A 110 -0.38 15.50 2.87
N GLU A 111 0.07 16.75 2.97
CA GLU A 111 -0.76 17.90 3.32
C GLU A 111 -1.87 18.10 2.29
N SER A 112 -1.55 18.11 1.00
CA SER A 112 -2.54 18.23 -0.09
C SER A 112 -3.59 17.12 -0.05
N ILE A 113 -3.18 15.88 0.25
CA ILE A 113 -4.11 14.75 0.42
C ILE A 113 -4.99 14.95 1.65
N SER A 114 -4.40 15.38 2.78
CA SER A 114 -5.12 15.62 4.02
C SER A 114 -6.19 16.69 3.86
N GLU A 115 -5.92 17.75 3.08
CA GLU A 115 -6.89 18.80 2.77
C GLU A 115 -8.06 18.29 1.93
N ILE A 116 -7.79 17.41 0.96
CA ILE A 116 -8.83 16.77 0.13
C ILE A 116 -9.69 15.80 0.96
N TYR A 117 -9.11 15.16 1.97
CA TYR A 117 -9.77 14.18 2.84
C TYR A 117 -10.30 14.75 4.16
N LYS A 118 -10.18 16.07 4.42
CA LYS A 118 -10.88 16.73 5.53
C LYS A 118 -12.37 16.39 5.42
N PRO A 119 -12.98 15.77 6.43
CA PRO A 119 -14.35 15.25 6.34
C PRO A 119 -15.34 16.40 6.50
N HIS A 120 -15.39 17.28 5.52
CA HIS A 120 -16.60 18.03 5.25
C HIS A 120 -17.35 17.24 4.18
N LEU A 121 -18.56 16.78 4.55
CA LEU A 121 -19.60 16.18 3.71
C LEU A 121 -19.71 14.64 3.78
N LYS A 122 -20.41 14.19 4.82
CA LYS A 122 -21.33 13.05 4.75
C LYS A 122 -22.46 13.37 3.75
N LYS A 123 -22.19 13.37 2.44
CA LYS A 123 -23.25 13.42 1.41
C LYS A 123 -23.00 12.40 0.29
N PRO A 124 -24.05 11.74 -0.22
CA PRO A 124 -23.95 10.67 -1.21
C PRO A 124 -23.44 11.19 -2.57
N LEU A 125 -22.74 10.32 -3.29
CA LEU A 125 -21.96 10.57 -4.51
C LEU A 125 -22.76 11.16 -5.69
N SER A 126 -24.09 11.20 -5.61
CA SER A 126 -25.00 11.75 -6.63
C SER A 126 -25.24 13.26 -6.54
N GLU A 127 -24.79 13.93 -5.47
CA GLU A 127 -25.02 15.38 -5.25
C GLU A 127 -23.74 16.24 -5.35
N LEU A 128 -22.66 15.73 -5.94
CA LEU A 128 -21.43 16.52 -6.09
C LEU A 128 -21.53 17.44 -7.32
N THR A 129 -22.20 18.58 -7.16
CA THR A 129 -22.25 19.67 -8.14
C THR A 129 -20.83 20.17 -8.47
N GLN A 130 -20.64 20.69 -9.70
CA GLN A 130 -19.36 21.14 -10.28
C GLN A 130 -18.48 22.01 -9.35
N GLN A 131 -19.07 22.68 -8.35
CA GLN A 131 -18.40 23.48 -7.33
C GLN A 131 -17.43 22.69 -6.43
N GLN A 132 -17.67 21.39 -6.22
CA GLN A 132 -16.78 20.54 -5.39
C GLN A 132 -15.62 19.93 -6.18
N ILE A 133 -15.75 19.84 -7.51
CA ILE A 133 -14.63 19.52 -8.41
C ILE A 133 -13.63 20.70 -8.40
N ALA A 134 -14.13 21.94 -8.32
CA ALA A 134 -13.29 23.13 -8.16
C ALA A 134 -12.58 23.17 -6.79
N ALA A 135 -13.25 22.76 -5.70
CA ALA A 135 -12.61 22.64 -4.38
C ALA A 135 -11.53 21.53 -4.33
N LYS A 136 -11.73 20.41 -5.05
CA LYS A 136 -10.71 19.35 -5.20
C LYS A 136 -9.47 19.78 -5.98
N ARG A 137 -9.55 20.82 -6.82
CA ARG A 137 -8.37 21.45 -7.46
C ARG A 137 -7.52 22.26 -6.46
N GLY A 138 -8.03 22.52 -5.26
CA GLY A 138 -7.37 23.32 -4.22
C GLY A 138 -6.11 22.70 -3.60
N GLY A 139 -5.91 21.37 -3.69
CA GLY A 139 -4.72 20.73 -3.13
C GLY A 139 -3.40 21.21 -3.75
N PHE A 140 -3.43 21.62 -5.02
CA PHE A 140 -2.30 22.27 -5.70
C PHE A 140 -2.27 23.80 -5.49
N SER A 141 -3.38 24.40 -5.04
CA SER A 141 -3.40 25.83 -4.67
C SER A 141 -2.57 26.11 -3.41
N SER A 142 -2.41 25.13 -2.53
CA SER A 142 -1.54 25.24 -1.35
C SER A 142 -0.06 25.27 -1.75
N MET A 143 0.31 24.50 -2.79
CA MET A 143 1.64 24.52 -3.41
C MET A 143 1.91 25.81 -4.17
N SER A 144 0.93 26.32 -4.95
CA SER A 144 1.06 27.63 -5.60
C SER A 144 1.10 28.79 -4.60
N ARG A 145 0.41 28.67 -3.44
CA ARG A 145 0.42 29.66 -2.36
C ARG A 145 1.74 29.65 -1.58
N TYR A 146 2.37 28.49 -1.36
CA TYR A 146 3.74 28.40 -0.84
C TYR A 146 4.79 28.95 -1.81
N LEU A 147 4.53 28.83 -3.11
CA LEU A 147 5.33 29.43 -4.18
C LEU A 147 4.92 30.89 -4.49
N ALA A 148 4.04 31.52 -3.70
CA ALA A 148 3.56 32.90 -3.93
C ALA A 148 4.11 33.93 -2.91
N GLU A 149 5.15 33.58 -2.15
CA GLU A 149 5.89 34.59 -1.37
C GLU A 149 6.44 35.68 -2.31
N PRO A 150 6.50 36.96 -1.88
CA PRO A 150 6.63 38.12 -2.75
C PRO A 150 8.09 38.36 -3.17
N THR A 151 8.71 37.37 -3.80
CA THR A 151 9.96 37.51 -4.54
C THR A 151 9.70 37.18 -6.02
N THR A 152 10.12 38.07 -6.90
CA THR A 152 9.77 38.12 -8.34
C THR A 152 10.02 36.82 -9.11
N GLU A 153 10.96 35.99 -8.65
CA GLU A 153 11.21 34.66 -9.22
C GLU A 153 10.07 33.68 -8.93
N LYS A 154 9.58 33.63 -7.68
CA LYS A 154 8.55 32.68 -7.21
C LYS A 154 7.20 32.84 -7.94
N MET A 155 6.86 34.06 -8.36
CA MET A 155 5.65 34.34 -9.14
C MET A 155 5.67 33.67 -10.53
N MET A 156 6.85 33.65 -11.17
CA MET A 156 7.08 32.96 -12.44
C MET A 156 6.98 31.44 -12.28
N ILE A 157 7.48 30.91 -11.15
CA ILE A 157 7.35 29.49 -10.76
C ILE A 157 5.88 29.12 -10.58
N SER A 158 5.11 29.92 -9.85
CA SER A 158 3.68 29.65 -9.64
C SER A 158 2.92 29.59 -10.97
N PHE A 159 3.27 30.47 -11.93
CA PHE A 159 2.62 30.55 -13.23
C PHE A 159 3.01 29.36 -14.11
N SER A 160 4.30 29.09 -14.33
CA SER A 160 4.77 27.98 -15.15
C SER A 160 4.41 26.61 -14.57
N PHE A 161 4.49 26.45 -13.24
CA PHE A 161 4.12 25.21 -12.56
C PHE A 161 2.60 24.98 -12.61
N SER A 162 1.79 26.03 -12.44
CA SER A 162 0.32 25.91 -12.58
C SER A 162 -0.11 25.58 -14.02
N GLU A 163 0.57 26.13 -15.03
CA GLU A 163 0.27 25.86 -16.43
C GLU A 163 0.68 24.44 -16.85
N GLN A 164 1.85 23.97 -16.40
CA GLN A 164 2.31 22.59 -16.63
C GLN A 164 1.43 21.58 -15.89
N LEU A 165 1.04 21.84 -14.64
CA LEU A 165 0.10 21.01 -13.90
C LEU A 165 -1.26 20.95 -14.59
N TYR A 166 -1.77 22.09 -15.07
CA TYR A 166 -3.06 22.15 -15.77
C TYR A 166 -3.04 21.32 -17.06
N LYS A 167 -2.00 21.47 -17.89
CA LYS A 167 -1.80 20.67 -19.11
C LYS A 167 -1.70 19.18 -18.81
N MET A 168 -1.01 18.78 -17.73
CA MET A 168 -0.82 17.38 -17.39
C MET A 168 -2.09 16.73 -16.79
N ILE A 169 -2.90 17.48 -16.03
CA ILE A 169 -4.21 17.03 -15.54
C ILE A 169 -5.18 16.79 -16.69
N THR A 170 -5.17 17.65 -17.72
CA THR A 170 -6.01 17.50 -18.92
C THR A 170 -5.65 16.27 -19.76
N ILE A 171 -4.38 15.83 -19.77
CA ILE A 171 -3.92 14.64 -20.52
C ILE A 171 -4.29 13.33 -19.80
N LEU A 172 -4.59 13.37 -18.50
CA LEU A 172 -4.85 12.19 -17.65
C LEU A 172 -6.33 11.93 -17.34
N THR A 173 -7.24 12.67 -17.99
CA THR A 173 -8.71 12.45 -18.01
C THR A 173 -9.14 12.01 -19.39
#